data_AF-A0A9E1S5N2-F1
#
_entry.id   AF-A0A9E1S5N2-F1
#
_cell.length_a   1.000
_cell.length_b   1.000
_cell.length_c   1.000
_cell.angle_alpha   90.00
_cell.angle_beta   90.00
_cell.angle_gamma   90.00
#
_symmetry.space_group_name_H-M   'P 1'
#
loop_
_entity.id
_entity.type
_entity.pdbx_description
1 polymer ?
#
loop_
_entity_poly.entity_id
_entity_poly.type
_entity_poly.pdbx_seq_one_letter_code
_entity_poly.pdbx_strand_id
1 'polypeptide(L)'
;WAIAKEAMSILDGHVPYCLCLGNHDMGFQKSNNKYGGDIAVNRTTHFNKYFPREKFAKTKEFGETFDPKRHDNSWYHFEASGMKFLIVSLECKPRDEVLDWANKVVAEHPEHRVIVLTHAYMGSNGKRFLRLGYKITGNAGEAIWQKLVSKHKNIFMVLCGHASGEAVLTSKGDHGNQVHQVLSDYQSMHNGGESWLRYMVFEPTENKIKVYTYNPALKKFRNQSSSRFDLEYSMDLSK
;
A
#
# COMPACT_ATOMS: atom_id res chain seq x y z
N TRP A 1 11.69 15.28 -1.21
CA TRP A 1 10.77 15.37 -2.36
C TRP A 1 11.44 15.42 -3.72
N ALA A 2 12.26 16.44 -4.06
CA ALA A 2 12.93 16.49 -5.37
C ALA A 2 13.77 15.23 -5.68
N ILE A 3 14.57 14.78 -4.71
CA ILE A 3 15.35 13.53 -4.80
C ILE A 3 14.43 12.32 -5.04
N ALA A 4 13.32 12.22 -4.31
CA ALA A 4 12.34 11.14 -4.49
C ALA A 4 11.72 11.15 -5.90
N LYS A 5 11.36 12.34 -6.41
CA LYS A 5 10.85 12.50 -7.77
C LYS A 5 11.87 12.04 -8.79
N GLU A 6 13.13 12.46 -8.66
CA GLU A 6 14.20 12.08 -9.57
C GLU A 6 14.43 10.57 -9.57
N ALA A 7 14.57 9.96 -8.39
CA ALA A 7 14.76 8.52 -8.24
C ALA A 7 13.61 7.70 -8.85
N MET A 8 12.35 8.11 -8.58
CA MET A 8 11.18 7.42 -9.12
C MET A 8 10.97 7.65 -10.62
N SER A 9 11.44 8.78 -11.18
CA SER A 9 11.28 9.08 -12.61
C SER A 9 12.06 8.11 -13.50
N ILE A 10 13.03 7.37 -12.96
CA ILE A 10 13.75 6.30 -13.68
C ILE A 10 12.77 5.20 -14.15
N LEU A 11 11.65 5.00 -13.46
CA LEU A 11 10.64 4.00 -13.81
C LEU A 11 9.67 4.48 -14.89
N ASP A 12 9.61 5.79 -15.18
CA ASP A 12 8.64 6.36 -16.11
C ASP A 12 8.81 5.75 -17.50
N GLY A 13 7.72 5.21 -18.06
CA GLY A 13 7.73 4.54 -19.37
C GLY A 13 8.28 3.11 -19.37
N HIS A 14 8.78 2.61 -18.23
CA HIS A 14 9.35 1.28 -18.10
C HIS A 14 8.51 0.36 -17.20
N VAL A 15 8.10 0.86 -16.03
CA VAL A 15 7.34 0.10 -15.04
C VAL A 15 6.25 1.01 -14.47
N PRO A 16 4.95 0.65 -14.60
CA PRO A 16 3.88 1.38 -13.94
C PRO A 16 4.04 1.31 -12.42
N TYR A 17 3.78 2.42 -11.74
CA TYR A 17 3.81 2.47 -10.28
C TYR A 17 2.69 3.35 -9.75
N CYS A 18 2.22 3.01 -8.54
CA CYS A 18 1.37 3.84 -7.72
C CYS A 18 2.09 4.14 -6.40
N LEU A 19 1.66 5.18 -5.70
CA LEU A 19 2.26 5.66 -4.46
C LEU A 19 1.15 5.89 -3.42
N CYS A 20 1.47 5.70 -2.15
CA CYS A 20 0.61 6.12 -1.04
C CYS A 20 1.37 7.09 -0.13
N LEU A 21 0.65 8.02 0.50
CA LEU A 21 1.25 9.00 1.40
C LEU A 21 1.55 8.42 2.78
N GLY A 22 2.78 8.61 3.26
CA GLY A 22 3.17 8.30 4.63
C GLY A 22 2.96 9.44 5.61
N ASN A 23 3.13 9.16 6.90
CA ASN A 23 3.00 10.19 7.94
C ASN A 23 4.08 11.29 7.83
N HIS A 24 5.24 10.98 7.24
CA HIS A 24 6.31 11.95 6.98
C HIS A 24 6.03 12.84 5.76
N ASP A 25 5.07 12.46 4.92
CA ASP A 25 4.73 13.18 3.70
C ASP A 25 3.67 14.26 3.94
N MET A 26 3.09 14.29 5.13
CA MET A 26 1.97 15.15 5.50
C MET A 26 2.34 16.01 6.70
N GLY A 27 2.02 17.30 6.63
CA GLY A 27 2.01 18.28 7.72
C GLY A 27 3.27 18.27 8.58
N PHE A 28 4.20 19.20 8.33
CA PHE A 28 5.36 19.42 9.18
C PHE A 28 5.19 20.71 10.00
N GLN A 29 5.47 20.63 11.30
CA GLN A 29 5.56 21.78 12.19
C GLN A 29 6.87 21.69 12.97
N LYS A 30 7.74 22.69 12.81
CA LYS A 30 8.99 22.77 13.58
C LYS A 30 8.68 22.73 15.09
N SER A 31 9.40 21.89 15.82
CA SER A 31 9.26 21.74 17.27
C SER A 31 10.61 21.34 17.86
N ASN A 32 10.81 21.64 19.15
CA ASN A 32 12.05 21.31 19.86
C ASN A 32 12.01 19.86 20.37
N ASN A 33 11.83 18.91 19.45
CA ASN A 33 11.93 17.48 19.73
C ASN A 33 13.19 16.89 19.06
N LYS A 34 13.53 15.64 19.37
CA LYS A 34 14.72 14.97 18.81
C LYS A 34 14.71 14.78 17.28
N TYR A 35 13.56 14.98 16.64
CA TYR A 35 13.35 14.87 15.20
C TYR A 35 13.29 16.24 14.50
N GLY A 36 13.40 17.35 15.25
CA GLY A 36 13.34 18.72 14.74
C GLY A 36 11.94 19.22 14.34
N GLY A 37 10.90 18.41 14.54
CA GLY A 37 9.54 18.77 14.19
C GLY A 37 8.52 17.68 14.44
N ASP A 38 7.27 18.09 14.49
CA ASP A 38 6.10 17.22 14.46
C ASP A 38 5.71 16.98 13.00
N ILE A 39 5.29 15.75 12.71
CA ILE A 39 4.80 15.32 11.40
C ILE A 39 3.34 14.89 11.52
N ALA A 40 2.65 14.76 10.38
CA ALA A 40 1.23 14.45 10.33
C ALA A 40 0.41 15.37 11.26
N VAL A 41 0.80 16.65 11.33
CA VAL A 41 0.06 17.65 12.12
C VAL A 41 -1.20 18.13 11.41
N ASN A 42 -1.20 18.04 10.07
CA ASN A 42 -2.30 18.28 9.16
C ASN A 42 -2.03 17.50 7.84
N ARG A 43 -2.91 17.64 6.84
CA ARG A 43 -2.78 16.95 5.54
C ARG A 43 -2.11 17.79 4.43
N THR A 44 -1.47 18.89 4.80
CA THR A 44 -0.67 19.67 3.84
C THR A 44 0.50 18.81 3.37
N THR A 45 0.70 18.70 2.07
CA THR A 45 1.77 17.86 1.50
C THR A 45 2.36 18.51 0.27
N HIS A 46 3.64 18.25 0.02
CA HIS A 46 4.27 18.56 -1.26
C HIS A 46 4.10 17.46 -2.30
N PHE A 47 3.49 16.32 -1.95
CA PHE A 47 3.30 15.19 -2.85
C PHE A 47 2.72 15.60 -4.20
N ASN A 48 1.61 16.35 -4.20
CA ASN A 48 0.94 16.81 -5.42
C ASN A 48 1.80 17.72 -6.31
N LYS A 49 2.85 18.37 -5.77
CA LYS A 49 3.80 19.16 -6.59
C LYS A 49 4.76 18.27 -7.35
N TYR A 50 5.18 17.15 -6.75
CA TYR A 50 6.26 16.30 -7.28
C TYR A 50 5.74 15.04 -7.99
N PHE A 51 4.56 14.56 -7.59
CA PHE A 51 3.83 13.44 -8.15
C PHE A 51 2.39 13.88 -8.47
N PRO A 52 2.21 14.87 -9.37
CA PRO A 52 0.92 15.45 -9.67
C PRO A 52 -0.01 14.41 -10.31
N ARG A 53 -1.30 14.50 -9.98
CA ARG A 53 -2.35 13.62 -10.51
C ARG A 53 -2.30 13.55 -12.03
N GLU A 54 -2.08 14.68 -12.69
CA GLU A 54 -2.07 14.83 -14.15
C GLU A 54 -0.97 14.01 -14.83
N LYS A 55 0.10 13.65 -14.11
CA LYS A 55 1.11 12.73 -14.61
C LYS A 55 0.54 11.32 -14.73
N PHE A 56 -0.12 10.85 -13.67
CA PHE A 56 -0.65 9.48 -13.57
C PHE A 56 -1.93 9.33 -14.38
N ALA A 57 -2.77 10.36 -14.47
CA ALA A 57 -4.00 10.36 -15.28
C ALA A 57 -3.77 10.18 -16.79
N LYS A 58 -2.53 10.20 -17.26
CA LYS A 58 -2.14 9.89 -18.64
C LYS A 58 -1.79 8.42 -18.86
N THR A 59 -1.63 7.64 -17.78
CA THR A 59 -1.34 6.21 -17.88
C THR A 59 -2.64 5.44 -18.00
N LYS A 60 -2.60 4.30 -18.70
CA LYS A 60 -3.78 3.45 -18.90
C LYS A 60 -4.24 2.78 -17.61
N GLU A 61 -3.36 2.69 -16.62
CA GLU A 61 -3.62 2.06 -15.34
C GLU A 61 -4.37 2.99 -14.38
N PHE A 62 -4.37 4.30 -14.60
CA PHE A 62 -4.97 5.24 -13.67
C PHE A 62 -6.49 5.27 -13.82
N GLY A 63 -7.19 5.10 -12.70
CA GLY A 63 -8.63 5.27 -12.61
C GLY A 63 -8.99 6.70 -12.21
N GLU A 64 -9.18 6.92 -10.91
CA GLU A 64 -9.53 8.23 -10.37
C GLU A 64 -8.88 8.50 -9.01
N THR A 65 -9.14 9.71 -8.49
CA THR A 65 -8.75 10.13 -7.14
C THR A 65 -9.98 10.55 -6.35
N PHE A 66 -9.94 10.36 -5.03
CA PHE A 66 -11.00 10.83 -4.12
C PHE A 66 -11.27 12.34 -4.28
N ASP A 67 -10.20 13.14 -4.25
CA ASP A 67 -10.26 14.56 -4.58
C ASP A 67 -9.77 14.71 -6.04
N PRO A 68 -10.59 15.25 -6.96
CA PRO A 68 -10.21 15.36 -8.37
C PRO A 68 -9.01 16.28 -8.62
N LYS A 69 -8.59 17.07 -7.63
CA LYS A 69 -7.44 17.99 -7.68
C LYS A 69 -6.21 17.46 -6.96
N ARG A 70 -6.29 16.30 -6.31
CA ARG A 70 -5.20 15.74 -5.49
C ARG A 70 -5.01 14.27 -5.75
N HIS A 71 -3.78 13.82 -5.64
CA HIS A 71 -3.34 12.45 -5.86
C HIS A 71 -3.26 11.63 -4.56
N ASP A 72 -3.55 12.23 -3.41
CA ASP A 72 -3.37 11.66 -2.07
C ASP A 72 -4.00 10.27 -1.89
N ASN A 73 -5.17 10.06 -2.49
CA ASN A 73 -5.90 8.80 -2.52
C ASN A 73 -6.34 8.55 -3.95
N SER A 74 -5.98 7.40 -4.49
CA SER A 74 -6.17 7.06 -5.91
C SER A 74 -6.45 5.58 -6.07
N TRP A 75 -7.09 5.21 -7.17
CA TRP A 75 -7.14 3.82 -7.59
C TRP A 75 -6.59 3.63 -8.99
N TYR A 76 -6.08 2.42 -9.20
CA TYR A 76 -5.45 1.97 -10.43
C TYR A 76 -5.99 0.61 -10.81
N HIS A 77 -5.92 0.26 -12.08
CA HIS A 77 -6.29 -1.06 -12.56
C HIS A 77 -5.30 -1.56 -13.62
N PHE A 78 -5.24 -2.87 -13.77
CA PHE A 78 -4.52 -3.51 -14.87
C PHE A 78 -5.04 -4.93 -15.06
N GLU A 79 -4.71 -5.52 -16.21
CA GLU A 79 -5.00 -6.92 -16.50
C GLU A 79 -3.70 -7.67 -16.74
N ALA A 80 -3.58 -8.87 -16.16
CA ALA A 80 -2.45 -9.75 -16.33
C ALA A 80 -2.91 -11.21 -16.21
N SER A 81 -2.42 -12.08 -17.11
CA SER A 81 -2.78 -13.50 -17.13
C SER A 81 -4.30 -13.76 -17.11
N GLY A 82 -5.08 -12.93 -17.81
CA GLY A 82 -6.55 -13.00 -17.86
C GLY A 82 -7.27 -12.54 -16.59
N MET A 83 -6.54 -12.09 -15.56
CA MET A 83 -7.10 -11.57 -14.33
C MET A 83 -7.13 -10.03 -14.33
N LYS A 84 -8.22 -9.47 -13.83
CA LYS A 84 -8.36 -8.02 -13.57
C LYS A 84 -7.92 -7.69 -12.16
N PHE A 85 -7.08 -6.68 -12.01
CA PHE A 85 -6.59 -6.20 -10.72
C PHE A 85 -6.97 -4.75 -10.51
N LEU A 86 -7.26 -4.40 -9.26
CA LEU A 86 -7.51 -3.04 -8.81
C LEU A 86 -6.59 -2.76 -7.62
N ILE A 87 -5.89 -1.63 -7.62
CA ILE A 87 -5.11 -1.16 -6.48
C ILE A 87 -5.77 0.10 -5.95
N VAL A 88 -6.22 0.08 -4.70
CA VAL A 88 -6.71 1.28 -4.00
C VAL A 88 -5.62 1.78 -3.07
N SER A 89 -5.01 2.92 -3.42
CA SER A 89 -3.95 3.58 -2.67
C SER A 89 -4.54 4.64 -1.73
N LEU A 90 -4.27 4.47 -0.44
CA LEU A 90 -4.81 5.29 0.64
C LEU A 90 -3.71 6.01 1.39
N GLU A 91 -3.92 7.30 1.66
CA GLU A 91 -3.09 8.12 2.54
C GLU A 91 -2.95 7.51 3.94
N CYS A 92 -1.89 7.84 4.66
CA CYS A 92 -1.75 7.45 6.06
C CYS A 92 -2.89 8.04 6.90
N LYS A 93 -3.44 7.21 7.79
CA LYS A 93 -4.67 7.49 8.55
C LYS A 93 -5.80 7.99 7.62
N PRO A 94 -6.29 7.21 6.65
CA PRO A 94 -7.36 7.68 5.76
C PRO A 94 -8.59 8.10 6.58
N ARG A 95 -9.25 9.17 6.15
CA ARG A 95 -10.46 9.69 6.80
C ARG A 95 -11.66 8.80 6.47
N ASP A 96 -12.77 8.98 7.19
CA ASP A 96 -13.96 8.15 6.97
C ASP A 96 -14.53 8.37 5.57
N GLU A 97 -14.59 9.61 5.09
CA GLU A 97 -15.06 9.91 3.73
C GLU A 97 -14.17 9.31 2.63
N VAL A 98 -12.88 9.11 2.91
CA VAL A 98 -11.95 8.43 1.99
C VAL A 98 -12.22 6.93 1.98
N LEU A 99 -12.50 6.33 3.15
CA LEU A 99 -12.88 4.92 3.22
C LEU A 99 -14.24 4.68 2.57
N ASP A 100 -15.20 5.59 2.70
CA ASP A 100 -16.50 5.52 2.04
C ASP A 100 -16.36 5.59 0.51
N TRP A 101 -15.49 6.47 0.01
CA TRP A 101 -15.14 6.50 -1.42
C TRP A 101 -14.48 5.20 -1.88
N ALA A 102 -13.49 4.70 -1.14
CA ALA A 102 -12.83 3.44 -1.46
C ALA A 102 -13.83 2.26 -1.49
N ASN A 103 -14.80 2.24 -0.58
CA ASN A 103 -15.89 1.25 -0.58
C ASN A 103 -16.70 1.30 -1.89
N LYS A 104 -17.04 2.50 -2.38
CA LYS A 104 -17.77 2.67 -3.66
C LYS A 104 -16.94 2.18 -4.83
N VAL A 105 -15.69 2.60 -4.91
CA VAL A 105 -14.75 2.16 -5.96
C VAL A 105 -14.68 0.64 -6.00
N VAL A 106 -14.47 -0.04 -4.87
CA VAL A 106 -14.39 -1.50 -4.84
C VAL A 106 -15.70 -2.17 -5.22
N ALA A 107 -16.84 -1.63 -4.77
CA ALA A 107 -18.16 -2.16 -5.09
C ALA A 107 -18.52 -2.03 -6.59
N GLU A 108 -18.05 -0.97 -7.25
CA GLU A 108 -18.23 -0.74 -8.69
C GLU A 108 -17.34 -1.65 -9.57
N HIS A 109 -16.37 -2.34 -8.96
CA HIS A 109 -15.41 -3.21 -9.63
C HIS A 109 -15.46 -4.67 -9.12
N PRO A 110 -16.63 -5.34 -9.12
CA PRO A 110 -16.80 -6.64 -8.46
C PRO A 110 -15.95 -7.76 -9.07
N GLU A 111 -15.59 -7.65 -10.36
CA GLU A 111 -14.77 -8.62 -11.10
C GLU A 111 -13.25 -8.41 -10.91
N HIS A 112 -12.84 -7.34 -10.23
CA HIS A 112 -11.43 -7.04 -10.00
C HIS A 112 -10.94 -7.65 -8.68
N ARG A 113 -9.71 -8.17 -8.72
CA ARG A 113 -8.97 -8.63 -7.54
C ARG A 113 -8.32 -7.43 -6.89
N VAL A 114 -8.79 -7.04 -5.72
CA VAL A 114 -8.43 -5.77 -5.10
C VAL A 114 -7.28 -5.91 -4.10
N ILE A 115 -6.27 -5.05 -4.29
CA ILE A 115 -5.16 -4.82 -3.39
C ILE A 115 -5.35 -3.44 -2.75
N VAL A 116 -5.35 -3.36 -1.42
CA VAL A 116 -5.33 -2.08 -0.71
C VAL A 116 -3.88 -1.73 -0.35
N LEU A 117 -3.42 -0.55 -0.76
CA LEU A 117 -2.10 -0.02 -0.42
C LEU A 117 -2.26 1.13 0.58
N THR A 118 -1.61 1.05 1.74
CA THR A 118 -1.57 2.16 2.69
C THR A 118 -0.30 2.15 3.52
N HIS A 119 0.14 3.32 3.98
CA HIS A 119 1.40 3.43 4.69
C HIS A 119 1.40 2.70 6.05
N ALA A 120 0.43 2.98 6.92
CA ALA A 120 0.41 2.48 8.30
C ALA A 120 -0.82 1.62 8.57
N TYR A 121 -0.61 0.33 8.83
CA TYR A 121 -1.70 -0.64 8.99
C TYR A 121 -1.44 -1.65 10.12
N MET A 122 -0.29 -2.31 10.15
CA MET A 122 0.05 -3.31 11.17
C MET A 122 1.50 -3.20 11.62
N GLY A 123 1.79 -3.73 12.82
CA GLY A 123 3.14 -3.87 13.33
C GLY A 123 3.85 -5.14 12.87
N SER A 124 5.16 -5.20 13.06
CA SER A 124 5.99 -6.40 12.81
C SER A 124 5.67 -7.58 13.74
N ASN A 125 4.82 -7.36 14.74
CA ASN A 125 4.22 -8.40 15.58
C ASN A 125 2.99 -9.09 14.96
N GLY A 126 2.64 -8.78 13.70
CA GLY A 126 1.50 -9.39 13.03
C GLY A 126 0.14 -8.84 13.48
N LYS A 127 0.08 -7.73 14.22
CA LYS A 127 -1.17 -7.14 14.72
C LYS A 127 -1.45 -5.80 14.05
N ARG A 128 -2.71 -5.60 13.64
CA ARG A 128 -3.19 -4.31 13.14
C ARG A 128 -3.11 -3.23 14.23
N PHE A 129 -2.78 -2.01 13.82
CA PHE A 129 -2.78 -0.88 14.73
C PHE A 129 -4.21 -0.53 15.14
N LEU A 130 -4.47 -0.53 16.45
CA LEU A 130 -5.73 -0.01 16.99
C LEU A 130 -5.77 1.52 16.95
N ARG A 131 -4.62 2.17 17.11
CA ARG A 131 -4.46 3.64 17.14
C ARG A 131 -3.10 4.04 16.55
N LEU A 132 -3.03 5.26 16.03
CA LEU A 132 -1.80 5.92 15.57
C LEU A 132 -1.74 7.32 16.17
N GLY A 133 -0.65 7.61 16.89
CA GLY A 133 -0.46 8.82 17.71
C GLY A 133 -0.11 10.08 16.93
N TYR A 134 -0.89 10.41 15.89
CA TYR A 134 -0.74 11.63 15.09
C TYR A 134 -1.90 12.60 15.32
N LYS A 135 -1.64 13.91 15.18
CA LYS A 135 -2.66 14.97 15.37
C LYS A 135 -3.76 14.89 14.31
N ILE A 136 -3.45 14.47 13.07
CA ILE A 136 -4.50 14.20 12.07
C ILE A 136 -5.46 13.12 12.56
N THR A 137 -6.75 13.37 12.36
CA THR A 137 -7.83 12.41 12.56
C THR A 137 -7.92 11.46 11.37
N GLY A 138 -8.36 10.23 11.62
CA GLY A 138 -8.48 9.18 10.61
C GLY A 138 -8.25 7.79 11.19
N ASN A 139 -8.25 6.79 10.31
CA ASN A 139 -8.34 5.39 10.68
C ASN A 139 -6.98 4.71 10.79
N ALA A 140 -6.75 3.99 11.90
CA ALA A 140 -5.63 3.05 12.00
C ALA A 140 -6.00 1.71 11.35
N GLY A 141 -5.06 0.77 11.24
CA GLY A 141 -5.26 -0.46 10.47
C GLY A 141 -6.46 -1.31 10.90
N GLU A 142 -6.78 -1.41 12.20
CA GLU A 142 -7.98 -2.15 12.61
C GLU A 142 -9.26 -1.47 12.12
N ALA A 143 -9.33 -0.14 12.14
CA ALA A 143 -10.49 0.58 11.62
C ALA A 143 -10.58 0.49 10.09
N ILE A 144 -9.45 0.52 9.37
CA ILE A 144 -9.40 0.26 7.92
C ILE A 144 -9.92 -1.16 7.61
N TRP A 145 -9.52 -2.15 8.42
CA TRP A 145 -10.02 -3.52 8.31
C TRP A 145 -11.54 -3.59 8.43
N GLN A 146 -12.08 -3.06 9.53
CA GLN A 146 -13.50 -3.13 9.86
C GLN A 146 -14.39 -2.30 8.94
N LYS A 147 -13.90 -1.19 8.38
CA LYS A 147 -14.70 -0.27 7.57
C LYS A 147 -14.59 -0.49 6.06
N LEU A 148 -13.54 -1.18 5.60
CA LEU A 148 -13.26 -1.38 4.17
C LEU A 148 -12.83 -2.82 3.87
N VAL A 149 -11.67 -3.24 4.38
CA VAL A 149 -11.00 -4.45 3.87
C VAL A 149 -11.83 -5.72 4.09
N SER A 150 -12.48 -5.87 5.24
CA SER A 150 -13.30 -7.06 5.52
C SER A 150 -14.64 -7.05 4.77
N LYS A 151 -15.08 -5.90 4.25
CA LYS A 151 -16.43 -5.70 3.71
C LYS A 151 -16.63 -6.18 2.28
N HIS A 152 -15.54 -6.45 1.56
CA HIS A 152 -15.59 -6.77 0.14
C HIS A 152 -15.02 -8.16 -0.15
N LYS A 153 -15.81 -8.99 -0.83
CA LYS A 153 -15.43 -10.36 -1.22
C LYS A 153 -14.22 -10.40 -2.14
N ASN A 154 -13.98 -9.32 -2.88
CA ASN A 154 -12.95 -9.22 -3.92
C ASN A 154 -11.67 -8.51 -3.46
N ILE A 155 -11.61 -8.01 -2.23
CA ILE A 155 -10.34 -7.62 -1.60
C ILE A 155 -9.63 -8.88 -1.12
N PHE A 156 -8.39 -9.08 -1.54
CA PHE A 156 -7.59 -10.25 -1.15
C PHE A 156 -6.23 -9.90 -0.55
N MET A 157 -5.81 -8.63 -0.64
CA MET A 157 -4.50 -8.23 -0.16
C MET A 157 -4.48 -6.80 0.40
N VAL A 158 -3.69 -6.61 1.46
CA VAL A 158 -3.26 -5.30 1.96
C VAL A 158 -1.74 -5.23 1.95
N LEU A 159 -1.17 -4.18 1.37
CA LEU A 159 0.27 -3.89 1.39
C LEU A 159 0.52 -2.66 2.26
N CYS A 160 1.47 -2.75 3.19
CA CYS A 160 1.79 -1.67 4.11
C CYS A 160 3.26 -1.62 4.55
N GLY A 161 3.63 -0.50 5.18
CA GLY A 161 4.94 -0.24 5.79
C GLY A 161 4.76 0.37 7.19
N HIS A 162 5.45 1.48 7.44
CA HIS A 162 5.44 2.29 8.66
C HIS A 162 6.14 1.65 9.87
N ALA A 163 5.86 0.38 10.14
CA ALA A 163 6.48 -0.36 11.23
C ALA A 163 7.70 -1.12 10.72
N SER A 164 8.89 -0.74 11.19
CA SER A 164 10.14 -1.41 10.79
C SER A 164 10.06 -2.93 11.02
N GLY A 165 10.31 -3.67 9.94
CA GLY A 165 10.31 -5.12 9.90
C GLY A 165 9.48 -5.70 8.77
N GLU A 166 9.22 -7.00 8.89
CA GLU A 166 8.43 -7.78 7.96
C GLU A 166 7.41 -8.59 8.76
N ALA A 167 6.16 -8.64 8.29
CA ALA A 167 5.14 -9.49 8.88
C ALA A 167 4.08 -9.86 7.85
N VAL A 168 3.39 -10.96 8.10
CA VAL A 168 2.25 -11.41 7.32
C VAL A 168 1.12 -11.82 8.27
N LEU A 169 -0.10 -11.41 7.93
CA LEU A 169 -1.32 -11.80 8.63
C LEU A 169 -2.37 -12.16 7.58
N THR A 170 -2.90 -13.39 7.62
CA THR A 170 -4.08 -13.75 6.83
C THR A 170 -5.31 -13.70 7.74
N SER A 171 -6.35 -12.99 7.30
CA SER A 171 -7.62 -12.88 8.03
C SER A 171 -8.78 -13.20 7.08
N LYS A 172 -9.88 -13.73 7.64
CA LYS A 172 -11.11 -14.00 6.88
C LYS A 172 -11.98 -12.74 6.85
N GLY A 173 -12.33 -12.27 5.66
CA GLY A 173 -13.30 -11.17 5.47
C GLY A 173 -14.74 -11.62 5.76
N ASP A 174 -15.67 -10.67 5.76
CA ASP A 174 -17.08 -10.88 6.11
C ASP A 174 -17.78 -11.85 5.12
N HIS A 175 -17.30 -11.92 3.88
CA HIS A 175 -17.79 -12.85 2.84
C HIS A 175 -17.04 -14.18 2.81
N GLY A 176 -16.13 -14.38 3.75
CA GLY A 176 -15.33 -15.60 3.87
C GLY A 176 -14.10 -15.70 2.98
N ASN A 177 -13.84 -14.69 2.15
CA ASN A 177 -12.59 -14.54 1.42
C ASN A 177 -11.39 -14.42 2.37
N GLN A 178 -10.24 -14.96 1.97
CA GLN A 178 -8.99 -14.75 2.68
C GLN A 178 -8.37 -13.43 2.22
N VAL A 179 -7.88 -12.65 3.18
CA VAL A 179 -7.16 -11.39 2.93
C VAL A 179 -5.77 -11.47 3.54
N HIS A 180 -4.76 -11.42 2.68
CA HIS A 180 -3.36 -11.41 3.07
C HIS A 180 -2.88 -9.98 3.33
N GLN A 181 -2.45 -9.71 4.55
CA GLN A 181 -1.96 -8.40 4.98
C GLN A 181 -0.46 -8.50 5.16
N VAL A 182 0.29 -7.77 4.34
CA VAL A 182 1.74 -7.91 4.22
C VAL A 182 2.40 -6.59 4.60
N LEU A 183 3.25 -6.66 5.63
CA LEU A 183 4.11 -5.57 6.07
C LEU A 183 5.52 -5.75 5.48
N SER A 184 6.01 -4.68 4.84
CA SER A 184 7.38 -4.54 4.35
C SER A 184 7.90 -3.15 4.69
N ASP A 185 8.73 -3.05 5.71
CA ASP A 185 9.44 -1.81 5.99
C ASP A 185 10.87 -2.04 6.47
N TYR A 186 11.82 -1.63 5.64
CA TYR A 186 13.25 -1.83 5.89
C TYR A 186 13.92 -0.58 6.48
N GLN A 187 13.19 0.50 6.77
CA GLN A 187 13.75 1.82 7.08
C GLN A 187 14.77 1.85 8.24
N SER A 188 14.69 0.89 9.18
CA SER A 188 15.60 0.81 10.34
C SER A 188 16.73 -0.21 10.17
N MET A 189 16.85 -0.86 9.01
CA MET A 189 18.01 -1.73 8.74
C MET A 189 19.24 -0.88 8.38
N HIS A 190 20.39 -1.54 8.20
CA HIS A 190 21.65 -0.89 7.86
C HIS A 190 21.50 0.07 6.66
N ASN A 191 22.23 1.19 6.65
CA ASN A 191 22.17 2.22 5.60
C ASN A 191 20.74 2.68 5.22
N GLY A 192 19.81 2.73 6.18
CA GLY A 192 18.44 3.15 5.93
C GLY A 192 17.60 2.14 5.15
N GLY A 193 17.94 0.85 5.21
CA GLY A 193 17.21 -0.22 4.53
C GLY A 193 17.97 -0.95 3.43
N GLU A 194 19.23 -0.61 3.18
CA GLU A 194 20.14 -1.24 2.20
C GLU A 194 19.55 -1.50 0.79
N SER A 195 18.47 -0.85 0.38
CA SER A 195 17.73 -1.16 -0.86
C SER A 195 17.05 -2.55 -0.88
N TRP A 196 16.68 -3.10 0.28
CA TRP A 196 15.82 -4.29 0.33
C TRP A 196 14.47 -4.00 -0.36
N LEU A 197 14.10 -4.86 -1.30
CA LEU A 197 12.86 -4.78 -2.08
C LEU A 197 12.06 -6.05 -1.88
N ARG A 198 10.75 -5.92 -1.65
CA ARG A 198 9.83 -7.05 -1.74
C ARG A 198 9.21 -7.11 -3.13
N TYR A 199 9.19 -8.29 -3.73
CA TYR A 199 8.42 -8.56 -4.93
C TYR A 199 7.59 -9.84 -4.76
N MET A 200 6.54 -9.94 -5.56
CA MET A 200 5.58 -11.04 -5.52
C MET A 200 5.41 -11.61 -6.93
N VAL A 201 5.45 -12.93 -7.04
CA VAL A 201 5.22 -13.66 -8.29
C VAL A 201 3.89 -14.37 -8.17
N PHE A 202 2.95 -14.00 -9.03
CA PHE A 202 1.64 -14.63 -9.11
C PHE A 202 1.74 -15.85 -10.04
N GLU A 203 1.43 -17.04 -9.51
CA GLU A 203 1.57 -18.33 -10.19
C GLU A 203 0.18 -18.97 -10.34
N PRO A 204 -0.57 -18.65 -11.42
CA PRO A 204 -1.95 -19.11 -11.58
C PRO A 204 -2.10 -20.63 -11.62
N THR A 205 -1.11 -21.34 -12.15
CA THR A 205 -1.10 -22.81 -12.23
C THR A 205 -1.00 -23.49 -10.87
N GLU A 206 -0.46 -22.80 -9.86
CA GLU A 206 -0.31 -23.31 -8.50
C GLU A 206 -1.34 -22.70 -7.53
N ASN A 207 -2.12 -21.69 -7.96
CA ASN A 207 -2.94 -20.85 -7.07
C ASN A 207 -2.12 -20.24 -5.91
N LYS A 208 -0.91 -19.76 -6.21
CA LYS A 208 0.01 -19.21 -5.22
C LYS A 208 0.57 -17.86 -5.62
N ILE A 209 0.80 -17.03 -4.61
CA ILE A 209 1.60 -15.81 -4.72
C ILE A 209 2.90 -16.06 -3.96
N LYS A 210 4.01 -16.21 -4.68
CA LYS A 210 5.34 -16.44 -4.10
C LYS A 210 5.94 -15.09 -3.74
N VAL A 211 6.27 -14.88 -2.47
CA VAL A 211 6.78 -13.61 -1.93
C VAL A 211 8.27 -13.72 -1.66
N TYR A 212 9.04 -12.73 -2.11
CA TYR A 212 10.48 -12.69 -1.95
C TYR A 212 10.95 -11.30 -1.50
N THR A 213 11.95 -11.27 -0.62
CA THR A 213 12.72 -10.06 -0.31
C THR A 213 14.12 -10.17 -0.90
N TYR A 214 14.45 -9.27 -1.81
CA TYR A 214 15.68 -9.25 -2.58
C TYR A 214 16.38 -7.90 -2.49
N ASN A 215 17.71 -7.92 -2.42
CA ASN A 215 18.54 -6.74 -2.50
C ASN A 215 19.24 -6.72 -3.86
N PRO A 216 18.87 -5.81 -4.78
CA PRO A 216 19.49 -5.73 -6.10
C PRO A 216 20.93 -5.21 -6.06
N ALA A 217 21.30 -4.38 -5.09
CA ALA A 217 22.66 -3.87 -4.94
C ALA A 217 23.61 -4.98 -4.47
N LEU A 218 23.18 -5.79 -3.51
CA LEU A 218 23.95 -6.92 -2.98
C LEU A 218 23.77 -8.22 -3.76
N LYS A 219 22.79 -8.27 -4.67
CA LYS A 219 22.35 -9.46 -5.42
C LYS A 219 22.03 -10.66 -4.53
N LYS A 220 21.33 -10.43 -3.42
CA LYS A 220 21.05 -11.44 -2.40
C LYS A 220 19.58 -11.48 -2.01
N PHE A 221 19.11 -12.67 -1.67
CA PHE A 221 17.81 -12.90 -1.05
C PHE A 221 17.92 -12.91 0.47
N ARG A 222 16.89 -12.40 1.15
CA ARG A 222 16.62 -12.76 2.54
C ARG A 222 15.78 -14.03 2.54
N ASN A 223 16.23 -15.03 3.28
CA ASN A 223 15.57 -16.34 3.37
C ASN A 223 14.91 -16.60 4.74
N GLN A 224 14.60 -15.54 5.50
CA GLN A 224 13.80 -15.68 6.72
C GLN A 224 12.35 -16.01 6.34
N SER A 225 11.60 -16.65 7.26
CA SER A 225 10.20 -17.01 7.02
C SER A 225 9.31 -15.80 6.72
N SER A 226 9.63 -14.64 7.28
CA SER A 226 8.95 -13.37 6.99
C SER A 226 9.44 -12.68 5.70
N SER A 227 10.51 -13.17 5.08
CA SER A 227 11.13 -12.62 3.87
C SER A 227 10.91 -13.49 2.61
N ARG A 228 10.61 -14.78 2.79
CA ARG A 228 10.33 -15.73 1.70
C ARG A 228 9.25 -16.70 2.12
N PHE A 229 8.08 -16.61 1.49
CA PHE A 229 6.90 -17.42 1.81
C PHE A 229 5.93 -17.42 0.63
N ASP A 230 4.99 -18.37 0.64
CA ASP A 230 3.92 -18.45 -0.35
C ASP A 230 2.60 -18.06 0.30
N LEU A 231 1.73 -17.39 -0.46
CA LEU A 231 0.35 -17.11 -0.08
C LEU A 231 -0.60 -17.91 -0.98
N GLU A 232 -1.53 -18.64 -0.39
CA GLU A 232 -2.57 -19.37 -1.10
C GLU A 232 -3.63 -18.41 -1.63
N TYR A 233 -3.81 -18.33 -2.94
CA TYR A 233 -4.80 -17.46 -3.56
C TYR A 233 -5.34 -18.06 -4.85
N SER A 234 -6.66 -18.27 -4.91
CA SER A 234 -7.31 -18.82 -6.10
C SER A 234 -7.28 -17.82 -7.25
N MET A 235 -6.51 -18.17 -8.28
CA MET A 235 -6.37 -17.43 -9.53
C MET A 235 -7.10 -18.10 -10.70
N ASP A 236 -7.78 -19.21 -10.41
CA ASP A 236 -8.64 -19.89 -11.36
C ASP A 236 -9.69 -18.92 -11.92
N LEU A 237 -9.78 -18.88 -13.25
CA LEU A 237 -10.74 -18.06 -13.99
C LEU A 237 -12.02 -18.84 -14.31
N SER A 238 -12.11 -20.12 -13.93
CA SER A 238 -13.17 -21.06 -14.36
C SER A 238 -14.38 -21.19 -13.41
N LYS A 239 -14.72 -20.14 -12.65
CA LYS A 239 -15.94 -20.11 -11.83
C LYS A 239 -16.93 -19.04 -12.27
#